data_AF-A0A5N5V247-F1
#
_entry.id   AF-A0A5N5V247-F1
#
_cell.length_a   1.000
_cell.length_b   1.000
_cell.length_c   1.000
_cell.angle_alpha   90.00
_cell.angle_beta   90.00
_cell.angle_gamma   90.00
#
_symmetry.space_group_name_H-M   'P 1'
#
loop_
_entity.id
_entity.type
_entity.pdbx_description
1 polymer ?
#
loop_
_entity_poly.entity_id
_entity_poly.type
_entity_poly.pdbx_seq_one_letter_code
_entity_poly.pdbx_strand_id
1 'polypeptide(L)'
;MVAMCTACGDQLSPDCQRTEDALRPMATGMVYYLSTFPADLTDEPLDRAGAAAAEAQAAAAIRAGVEGIESDALRAEVLKVADAFDTISRSTLAPASAIPSRDYFASKTRIDEAMQTIMKLCPGIGDDPVPPVTR
;
A
#
# COMPACT_ATOMS: atom_id res chain seq x y z
N MET A 1 -18.81 38.81 -7.64
CA MET A 1 -19.13 37.44 -7.20
C MET A 1 -17.88 36.60 -7.44
N VAL A 2 -17.18 36.25 -6.38
CA VAL A 2 -15.91 35.51 -6.45
C VAL A 2 -16.23 34.02 -6.52
N ALA A 3 -15.69 33.32 -7.51
CA ALA A 3 -15.53 31.87 -7.46
C ALA A 3 -14.10 31.57 -7.96
N MET A 4 -13.25 31.22 -6.99
CA MET A 4 -11.85 30.85 -7.15
C MET A 4 -11.73 29.63 -8.07
N CYS A 5 -10.90 29.69 -9.10
CA CYS A 5 -10.32 28.48 -9.71
C CYS A 5 -9.20 27.98 -8.79
N THR A 6 -9.57 27.27 -7.73
CA THR A 6 -8.66 26.72 -6.70
C THR A 6 -8.00 25.40 -7.13
N ALA A 7 -7.78 25.18 -8.43
CA ALA A 7 -7.34 23.88 -8.96
C ALA A 7 -6.40 24.01 -10.18
N CYS A 8 -5.50 24.99 -10.18
CA CYS A 8 -4.40 25.09 -11.15
C CYS A 8 -3.04 24.70 -10.54
N GLY A 9 -2.99 23.90 -9.46
CA GLY A 9 -1.75 23.50 -8.79
C GLY A 9 -1.68 21.99 -8.58
N ASP A 10 -0.50 21.42 -8.83
CA ASP A 10 -0.04 20.08 -8.47
C ASP A 10 -0.43 18.91 -9.40
N GLN A 11 -0.02 19.00 -10.67
CA GLN A 11 0.24 17.78 -11.44
C GLN A 11 1.48 17.11 -10.83
N LEU A 12 1.35 15.89 -10.31
CA LEU A 12 2.47 15.11 -9.78
C LEU A 12 3.64 15.13 -10.76
N SER A 13 4.87 15.23 -10.23
CA SER A 13 6.04 15.04 -11.09
C SER A 13 5.97 13.66 -11.77
N PRO A 14 6.58 13.47 -12.96
CA PRO A 14 6.52 12.19 -13.65
C PRO A 14 6.93 11.00 -12.78
N ASP A 15 7.92 11.14 -11.91
CA ASP A 15 8.34 10.11 -10.96
C ASP A 15 7.32 9.87 -9.85
N CYS A 16 6.64 10.91 -9.38
CA CYS A 16 5.58 10.78 -8.39
C CYS A 16 4.36 10.08 -8.98
N GLN A 17 4.00 10.37 -10.23
CA GLN A 17 2.93 9.66 -10.93
C GLN A 17 3.26 8.18 -11.12
N ARG A 18 4.50 7.87 -11.56
CA ARG A 18 4.97 6.49 -11.72
C ARG A 18 5.03 5.76 -10.37
N THR A 19 5.38 6.46 -9.30
CA THR A 19 5.36 5.93 -7.93
C THR A 19 3.95 5.58 -7.50
N GLU A 20 2.98 6.47 -7.71
CA GLU A 20 1.56 6.19 -7.42
C GLU A 20 1.03 5.00 -8.24
N ASP A 21 1.34 4.94 -9.54
CA ASP A 21 0.97 3.82 -10.41
C ASP A 21 1.58 2.50 -9.93
N ALA A 22 2.85 2.52 -9.49
CA ALA A 22 3.55 1.35 -8.96
C ALA A 22 2.96 0.87 -7.63
N LEU A 23 2.42 1.78 -6.81
CA LEU A 23 1.83 1.49 -5.51
C LEU A 23 0.33 1.15 -5.58
N ARG A 24 -0.36 1.42 -6.69
CA ARG A 24 -1.79 1.08 -6.87
C ARG A 24 -2.15 -0.37 -6.50
N PRO A 25 -1.33 -1.40 -6.80
CA PRO A 25 -1.61 -2.78 -6.37
C PRO A 25 -1.67 -2.98 -4.85
N MET A 26 -1.12 -2.04 -4.05
CA MET A 26 -1.25 -2.08 -2.59
C MET A 26 -2.71 -2.06 -2.15
N ALA A 27 -3.60 -1.35 -2.86
CA ALA A 27 -5.01 -1.28 -2.47
C ALA A 27 -5.64 -2.68 -2.38
N THR A 28 -5.27 -3.59 -3.29
CA THR A 28 -5.73 -4.98 -3.28
C THR A 28 -5.16 -5.78 -2.10
N GLY A 29 -3.88 -5.59 -1.77
CA GLY A 29 -3.26 -6.23 -0.60
C GLY A 29 -3.72 -5.63 0.74
N MET A 30 -4.03 -4.33 0.76
CA MET A 30 -4.42 -3.59 1.98
C MET A 30 -5.83 -3.93 2.47
N VAL A 31 -6.72 -4.42 1.61
CA VAL A 31 -8.03 -4.94 2.04
C VAL A 31 -7.89 -6.06 3.07
N TYR A 32 -6.85 -6.88 2.96
CA TYR A 32 -6.54 -7.96 3.92
C TYR A 32 -5.63 -7.50 5.09
N TYR A 33 -4.95 -6.36 4.92
CA TYR A 33 -4.11 -5.72 5.94
C TYR A 33 -4.91 -5.08 7.08
N LEU A 34 -6.09 -4.52 6.77
CA LEU A 34 -6.98 -3.85 7.73
C LEU A 34 -7.78 -4.84 8.58
N SER A 35 -8.25 -5.95 8.00
CA SER A 35 -9.09 -6.97 8.66
C SER A 35 -8.37 -7.84 9.71
N THR A 36 -7.10 -7.55 10.00
CA THR A 36 -6.30 -8.28 11.02
C THR A 36 -6.20 -7.55 12.36
N PHE A 37 -6.79 -6.36 12.48
CA PHE A 37 -6.98 -5.73 13.79
C PHE A 37 -8.21 -6.31 14.49
N PRO A 38 -8.16 -6.59 15.80
CA PRO A 38 -9.26 -7.20 16.54
C PRO A 38 -10.54 -6.34 16.56
N ALA A 39 -10.46 -5.06 16.17
CA ALA A 39 -11.62 -4.16 16.07
C ALA A 39 -12.39 -4.29 14.75
N ASP A 40 -11.78 -4.86 13.71
CA ASP A 40 -12.38 -5.06 12.37
C ASP A 40 -12.64 -6.54 12.07
N LEU A 41 -12.79 -7.36 13.12
CA LEU A 41 -13.29 -8.73 13.00
C LEU A 41 -14.74 -8.67 12.52
N THR A 42 -14.93 -8.60 11.22
CA THR A 42 -16.15 -9.15 10.61
C THR A 42 -16.21 -10.61 11.03
N ASP A 43 -17.38 -11.11 11.42
CA ASP A 43 -17.60 -12.52 11.82
C ASP A 43 -17.23 -13.55 10.73
N GLU A 44 -16.74 -13.10 9.56
CA GLU A 44 -16.23 -13.94 8.49
C GLU A 44 -14.75 -14.29 8.70
N PRO A 45 -14.40 -15.59 8.66
CA PRO A 45 -13.01 -16.02 8.75
C PRO A 45 -12.22 -15.49 7.56
N LEU A 46 -11.13 -14.78 7.84
CA LEU A 46 -10.19 -14.33 6.81
C LEU A 46 -9.64 -15.55 6.06
N ASP A 47 -9.89 -15.65 4.74
CA ASP A 47 -9.19 -16.61 3.89
C ASP A 47 -7.71 -16.23 3.81
N ARG A 48 -6.93 -16.80 4.73
CA ARG A 48 -5.51 -16.47 4.84
C ARG A 48 -4.71 -16.89 3.59
N ALA A 49 -5.10 -17.98 2.93
CA ALA A 49 -4.43 -18.43 1.73
C ALA A 49 -4.68 -17.44 0.57
N GLY A 50 -5.94 -16.99 0.42
CA GLY A 50 -6.30 -15.92 -0.51
C GLY A 50 -5.58 -14.61 -0.22
N ALA A 51 -5.53 -14.19 1.04
CA ALA A 51 -4.81 -12.99 1.48
C ALA A 51 -3.30 -13.07 1.16
N ALA A 52 -2.65 -14.19 1.47
CA ALA A 52 -1.22 -14.39 1.20
C ALA A 52 -0.91 -14.34 -0.29
N ALA A 53 -1.78 -14.94 -1.12
CA ALA A 53 -1.63 -14.89 -2.58
C ALA A 53 -1.78 -13.46 -3.11
N ALA A 54 -2.76 -12.69 -2.61
CA ALA A 54 -2.97 -11.30 -2.99
C ALA A 54 -1.79 -10.40 -2.56
N GLU A 55 -1.26 -10.59 -1.34
CA GLU A 55 -0.09 -9.87 -0.82
C GLU A 55 1.16 -10.16 -1.66
N ALA A 56 1.40 -11.43 -2.04
CA ALA A 56 2.51 -11.82 -2.90
C ALA A 56 2.36 -11.25 -4.33
N GLN A 57 1.14 -11.26 -4.87
CA GLN A 57 0.84 -10.67 -6.17
C GLN A 57 1.06 -9.16 -6.17
N ALA A 58 0.63 -8.46 -5.10
CA ALA A 58 0.89 -7.03 -4.93
C ALA A 58 2.39 -6.74 -4.87
N ALA A 59 3.16 -7.50 -4.09
CA ALA A 59 4.62 -7.36 -4.04
C ALA A 59 5.28 -7.52 -5.41
N ALA A 60 4.87 -8.52 -6.20
CA ALA A 60 5.37 -8.73 -7.54
C ALA A 60 5.00 -7.59 -8.50
N ALA A 61 3.76 -7.11 -8.45
CA ALA A 61 3.28 -6.01 -9.28
C ALA A 61 4.00 -4.68 -8.94
N ILE A 62 4.21 -4.39 -7.65
CA ILE A 62 4.96 -3.20 -7.21
C ILE A 62 6.40 -3.26 -7.74
N ARG A 63 7.07 -4.42 -7.65
CA ARG A 63 8.43 -4.59 -8.19
C ARG A 63 8.48 -4.41 -9.71
N ALA A 64 7.47 -4.85 -10.45
CA ALA A 64 7.41 -4.59 -11.89
C ALA A 64 7.19 -3.09 -12.19
N GLY A 65 6.44 -2.38 -11.34
CA GLY A 65 6.16 -0.96 -11.49
C GLY A 65 7.36 -0.02 -11.22
N VAL A 66 8.37 -0.47 -10.48
CA VAL A 66 9.51 0.41 -10.13
C VAL A 66 10.47 0.72 -11.28
N GLU A 67 10.46 -0.07 -12.36
CA GLU A 67 11.38 0.09 -13.50
C GLU A 67 11.24 1.45 -14.18
N GLY A 68 10.08 2.09 -14.06
CA GLY A 68 9.83 3.42 -14.60
C GLY A 68 10.29 4.58 -13.71
N ILE A 69 10.58 4.37 -12.43
CA ILE A 69 10.86 5.48 -11.49
C ILE A 69 12.33 5.89 -11.61
N GLU A 70 12.63 7.11 -12.06
CA GLU A 70 14.00 7.59 -12.28
C GLU A 70 14.71 7.97 -10.98
N SER A 71 13.99 8.55 -10.02
CA SER A 71 14.48 8.86 -8.68
C SER A 71 14.84 7.60 -7.89
N ASP A 72 16.13 7.41 -7.63
CA ASP A 72 16.63 6.29 -6.82
C ASP A 72 16.06 6.31 -5.40
N ALA A 73 15.79 7.49 -4.83
CA ALA A 73 15.18 7.63 -3.52
C ALA A 73 13.73 7.09 -3.51
N LEU A 74 12.91 7.49 -4.49
CA LEU A 74 11.54 6.99 -4.61
C LEU A 74 11.52 5.49 -4.92
N ARG A 75 12.40 5.04 -5.84
CA ARG A 75 12.53 3.63 -6.18
C ARG A 75 12.86 2.78 -4.95
N ALA A 76 13.79 3.24 -4.11
CA ALA A 76 14.17 2.54 -2.88
C ALA A 76 13.01 2.44 -1.89
N GLU A 77 12.23 3.50 -1.68
CA GLU A 77 11.05 3.45 -0.79
C GLU A 77 9.95 2.53 -1.33
N VAL A 78 9.67 2.56 -2.65
CA VAL A 78 8.69 1.66 -3.27
C VAL A 78 9.11 0.18 -3.15
N LEU A 79 10.40 -0.10 -3.29
CA LEU A 79 10.93 -1.45 -3.07
C LEU A 79 10.77 -1.92 -1.61
N LYS A 80 10.95 -1.04 -0.62
CA LYS A 80 10.68 -1.37 0.79
C LYS A 80 9.23 -1.78 1.02
N VAL A 81 8.29 -1.12 0.33
CA VAL A 81 6.88 -1.50 0.36
C VAL A 81 6.69 -2.91 -0.19
N ALA A 82 7.25 -3.21 -1.37
CA ALA A 82 7.15 -4.54 -1.97
C ALA A 82 7.74 -5.65 -1.09
N ASP A 83 8.89 -5.39 -0.45
CA ASP A 83 9.55 -6.35 0.44
C ASP A 83 8.76 -6.57 1.74
N ALA A 84 8.12 -5.53 2.25
CA ALA A 84 7.22 -5.67 3.39
C ALA A 84 5.97 -6.50 3.03
N PHE A 85 5.38 -6.32 1.84
CA PHE A 85 4.28 -7.17 1.37
C PHE A 85 4.71 -8.64 1.18
N ASP A 86 5.89 -8.90 0.64
CA ASP A 86 6.43 -10.27 0.54
C ASP A 86 6.71 -10.88 1.91
N THR A 87 7.11 -10.08 2.89
CA THR A 87 7.27 -10.56 4.27
C THR A 87 5.90 -10.87 4.90
N ILE A 88 4.90 -10.02 4.69
CA ILE A 88 3.53 -10.21 5.17
C ILE A 88 2.91 -11.46 4.55
N SER A 89 3.06 -11.69 3.25
CA SER A 89 2.53 -12.88 2.56
C SER A 89 3.06 -14.20 3.13
N ARG A 90 4.32 -14.20 3.59
CA ARG A 90 4.98 -15.35 4.21
C ARG A 90 4.79 -15.42 5.72
N SER A 91 4.38 -14.32 6.34
CA SER A 91 4.14 -14.28 7.77
C SER A 91 2.88 -15.08 8.09
N THR A 92 3.00 -16.02 9.02
CA THR A 92 1.84 -16.68 9.61
C THR A 92 1.08 -15.62 10.40
N LEU A 93 0.05 -15.02 9.80
CA LEU A 93 -1.11 -14.61 10.57
C LEU A 93 -1.56 -15.88 11.26
N ALA A 94 -1.36 -15.92 12.58
CA ALA A 94 -1.89 -16.98 13.39
C ALA A 94 -3.42 -17.07 13.15
N PRO A 95 -4.09 -18.21 13.42
CA PRO A 95 -5.55 -18.28 13.26
C PRO A 95 -6.20 -17.06 13.92
N ALA A 96 -7.37 -16.61 13.44
CA ALA A 96 -8.01 -15.33 13.81
C ALA A 96 -8.06 -14.99 15.32
N SER A 97 -7.86 -15.98 16.21
CA SER A 97 -7.73 -15.87 17.66
C SER A 97 -6.33 -15.55 18.20
N ALA A 98 -5.30 -15.48 17.37
CA ALA A 98 -3.91 -15.35 17.79
C ALA A 98 -3.24 -14.11 17.22
N ILE A 99 -2.38 -13.52 18.06
CA ILE A 99 -1.67 -12.27 17.76
C ILE A 99 -0.79 -12.49 16.52
N PRO A 100 -0.82 -11.57 15.53
CA PRO A 100 0.07 -11.64 14.38
C PRO A 100 1.55 -11.74 14.78
N SER A 101 2.37 -12.35 13.92
CA SER A 101 3.80 -12.51 14.20
C SER A 101 4.50 -11.15 14.38
N ARG A 102 5.62 -11.14 15.10
CA ARG A 102 6.47 -9.94 15.22
C ARG A 102 6.89 -9.42 13.84
N ASP A 103 7.16 -10.31 12.90
CA ASP A 103 7.58 -9.97 11.54
C ASP A 103 6.44 -9.31 10.75
N TYR A 104 5.20 -9.73 10.97
CA TYR A 104 4.02 -9.07 10.42
C TYR A 104 3.95 -7.62 10.89
N PHE A 105 3.97 -7.38 12.21
CA PHE A 105 3.93 -6.01 12.75
C PHE A 105 5.12 -5.15 12.31
N ALA A 106 6.33 -5.71 12.31
CA ALA A 106 7.50 -4.99 11.82
C ALA A 106 7.36 -4.60 10.35
N SER A 107 6.74 -5.46 9.52
CA SER A 107 6.51 -5.17 8.11
C SER A 107 5.42 -4.12 7.90
N LYS A 108 4.35 -4.12 8.73
CA LYS A 108 3.36 -3.03 8.75
C LYS A 108 4.04 -1.68 9.01
N THR A 109 4.85 -1.60 10.07
CA THR A 109 5.57 -0.37 10.41
C THR A 109 6.48 0.09 9.27
N ARG A 110 7.16 -0.83 8.57
CA ARG A 110 7.99 -0.48 7.41
C ARG A 110 7.18 0.08 6.24
N ILE A 111 5.98 -0.45 5.99
CA ILE A 111 5.08 0.11 4.97
C ILE A 111 4.70 1.54 5.35
N ASP A 112 4.27 1.76 6.59
CA ASP A 112 3.85 3.08 7.06
C ASP A 112 5.00 4.11 6.97
N GLU A 113 6.21 3.72 7.38
CA GLU A 113 7.42 4.57 7.28
C GLU A 113 7.81 4.89 5.83
N ALA A 114 7.77 3.89 4.94
CA ALA A 114 8.05 4.08 3.51
C ALA A 114 7.01 5.01 2.88
N MET A 115 5.72 4.79 3.15
CA MET A 115 4.63 5.64 2.65
C MET A 115 4.74 7.08 3.16
N GLN A 116 5.07 7.29 4.44
CA GLN A 116 5.33 8.64 4.96
C GLN A 116 6.50 9.33 4.25
N THR A 117 7.54 8.56 3.88
CA THR A 117 8.68 9.10 3.15
C THR A 117 8.29 9.42 1.71
N ILE A 118 7.54 8.55 1.04
CA ILE A 118 6.99 8.78 -0.31
C ILE A 118 6.11 10.03 -0.33
N MET A 119 5.19 10.21 0.61
CA MET A 119 4.34 11.41 0.69
C MET A 119 5.13 12.70 0.93
N LYS A 120 6.25 12.63 1.67
CA LYS A 120 7.15 13.79 1.84
C LYS A 120 7.91 14.14 0.56
N LEU A 121 8.32 13.13 -0.21
CA LEU A 121 9.02 13.29 -1.49
C LEU A 121 8.06 13.69 -2.62
N CYS A 122 6.81 13.26 -2.54
CA CYS A 122 5.75 13.47 -3.52
C CYS A 122 4.47 13.96 -2.82
N PRO A 123 4.39 15.26 -2.52
CA PRO A 123 3.16 15.87 -2.01
C PRO A 123 2.04 15.68 -3.04
N GLY A 124 0.91 15.11 -2.64
CA GLY A 124 -0.26 14.87 -3.52
C GLY A 124 -0.48 13.41 -3.94
N ILE A 125 0.43 12.48 -3.63
CA ILE A 125 0.17 11.05 -3.86
C ILE A 125 -0.97 10.57 -2.96
N GLY A 126 -1.96 9.88 -3.54
CA GLY A 126 -3.10 9.32 -2.81
C GLY A 126 -4.25 10.30 -2.55
N ASP A 127 -4.18 11.51 -3.08
CA ASP A 127 -5.30 12.47 -3.09
C ASP A 127 -6.33 12.17 -4.20
N ASP A 128 -6.01 11.22 -5.08
CA ASP A 128 -6.92 10.75 -6.12
C ASP A 128 -8.14 10.08 -5.46
N PRO A 129 -9.37 10.51 -5.78
CA PRO A 129 -10.56 10.00 -5.13
C PRO A 129 -10.70 8.50 -5.40
N VAL A 130 -10.63 7.69 -4.34
CA VAL A 130 -10.93 6.26 -4.42
C VAL A 130 -12.34 6.11 -4.99
N PRO A 131 -12.52 5.46 -6.16
CA PRO A 131 -13.84 5.30 -6.74
C PRO A 131 -14.73 4.54 -5.75
N PRO A 132 -15.98 4.97 -5.53
CA PRO A 132 -16.86 4.32 -4.58
C PRO A 132 -17.03 2.86 -4.97
N VAL A 133 -16.82 1.96 -4.02
CA VAL A 133 -17.05 0.53 -4.20
C VAL A 133 -18.55 0.33 -4.45
N THR A 134 -18.94 0.11 -5.70
CA THR A 134 -20.28 -0.38 -6.02
C THR A 134 -20.38 -1.81 -5.50
N ARG A 135 -21.15 -2.00 -4.42
CA ARG A 135 -21.62 -3.31 -3.95
C ARG A 135 -22.56 -3.96 -4.96
#